data_AF-A0A7C7BR44-F1
#
_entry.id   AF-A0A7C7BR44-F1
#
_cell.length_a   1.000
_cell.length_b   1.000
_cell.length_c   1.000
_cell.angle_alpha   90.00
_cell.angle_beta   90.00
_cell.angle_gamma   90.00
#
_symmetry.space_group_name_H-M   'P 1'
#
loop_
_entity.id
_entity.type
_entity.pdbx_description
1 polymer ?
#
loop_
_entity_poly.entity_id
_entity_poly.type
_entity_poly.pdbx_seq_one_letter_code
_entity_poly.pdbx_strand_id
1 'polypeptide(L)'
;MTKVKEIFLGTAVLFIIMLGYVEQFLFENVNHHLHYLYYKTELSLMSDKLSMLLSWNYDDLMWLKWGMTILSTILYFLATISVLHLIFKREKYIMYTIYLFVGVICISFILYMGGSLIGFPKEGYRLSRFAMGFLTSPIPLMALIPAFKLAKSSNS
;
A
#
# COMPACT_ATOMS: atom_id res chain seq x y z
N MET A 1 -25.65 19.69 3.82
CA MET A 1 -24.50 18.91 4.35
C MET A 1 -24.28 17.55 3.67
N THR A 2 -25.29 16.96 3.02
CA THR A 2 -25.22 15.67 2.30
C THR A 2 -24.39 15.74 1.02
N LYS A 3 -24.63 16.74 0.16
CA LYS A 3 -23.88 16.91 -1.11
C LYS A 3 -22.36 17.04 -0.93
N VAL A 4 -21.90 17.77 0.08
CA VAL A 4 -20.45 17.95 0.36
C VAL A 4 -19.80 16.62 0.74
N LYS A 5 -20.50 15.79 1.52
CA LYS A 5 -20.02 14.45 1.89
C LYS A 5 -19.95 13.52 0.70
N GLU A 6 -20.96 13.55 -0.17
CA GLU A 6 -21.00 12.74 -1.39
C GLU A 6 -19.87 13.11 -2.36
N ILE A 7 -19.63 14.41 -2.57
CA ILE A 7 -18.52 14.91 -3.39
C ILE A 7 -17.18 14.48 -2.79
N PHE A 8 -17.00 14.64 -1.48
CA PHE A 8 -15.76 14.23 -0.82
C PHE A 8 -15.55 12.71 -0.94
N LEU A 9 -16.59 11.91 -0.73
CA LEU A 9 -16.50 10.45 -0.84
C LEU A 9 -16.12 10.03 -2.26
N GLY A 10 -16.75 10.62 -3.27
CA GLY A 10 -16.41 10.39 -4.67
C GLY A 10 -14.97 10.78 -4.97
N THR A 11 -14.51 11.91 -4.44
CA THR A 11 -13.12 12.39 -4.58
C THR A 11 -12.13 11.44 -3.92
N ALA A 12 -12.44 10.94 -2.71
CA ALA A 12 -11.59 9.99 -2.00
C ALA A 12 -11.49 8.64 -2.73
N VAL A 13 -12.59 8.15 -3.30
CA VAL A 13 -12.59 6.93 -4.13
C VAL A 13 -11.76 7.14 -5.40
N LEU A 14 -11.95 8.25 -6.11
CA LEU A 14 -11.16 8.60 -7.29
C LEU A 14 -9.67 8.68 -6.94
N PHE A 15 -9.33 9.31 -5.81
CA PHE A 15 -7.96 9.42 -5.31
C PHE A 15 -7.35 8.03 -5.05
N ILE A 16 -8.07 7.13 -4.37
CA ILE A 16 -7.62 5.76 -4.10
C ILE A 16 -7.33 5.00 -5.41
N ILE A 17 -8.21 5.12 -6.41
CA ILE A 17 -8.04 4.47 -7.72
C ILE A 17 -6.80 5.01 -8.44
N MET A 18 -6.66 6.35 -8.49
CA MET A 18 -5.51 7.00 -9.12
C MET A 18 -4.21 6.62 -8.41
N LEU A 19 -4.23 6.53 -7.09
CA LEU A 19 -3.08 6.16 -6.29
C LEU A 19 -2.62 4.74 -6.60
N GLY A 20 -3.54 3.78 -6.74
CA GLY A 20 -3.22 2.42 -7.18
C GLY A 20 -2.58 2.38 -8.57
N TYR A 21 -3.09 3.16 -9.52
CA TYR A 21 -2.53 3.22 -10.88
C TYR A 21 -1.10 3.79 -10.89
N VAL A 22 -0.88 4.91 -10.18
CA VAL A 22 0.45 5.54 -10.08
C VAL A 22 1.43 4.61 -9.37
N GLU A 23 1.00 3.97 -8.28
CA GLU A 23 1.80 3.00 -7.55
C GLU A 23 2.24 1.86 -8.46
N GLN A 24 1.29 1.21 -9.14
CA GLN A 24 1.59 0.09 -10.04
C GLN A 24 2.56 0.51 -11.14
N PHE A 25 2.30 1.65 -11.79
CA PHE A 25 3.17 2.18 -12.84
C PHE A 25 4.61 2.37 -12.32
N LEU A 26 4.78 2.99 -11.16
CA LEU A 26 6.12 3.23 -10.62
C LEU A 26 6.80 1.91 -10.20
N PHE A 27 6.11 1.00 -9.51
CA PHE A 27 6.70 -0.27 -9.06
C PHE A 27 7.10 -1.18 -10.21
N GLU A 28 6.28 -1.27 -11.27
CA GLU A 28 6.62 -2.07 -12.46
C GLU A 28 7.88 -1.53 -13.14
N ASN A 29 7.96 -0.21 -13.36
CA ASN A 29 9.12 0.41 -13.99
C ASN A 29 10.40 0.24 -13.16
N VAL A 30 10.33 0.50 -11.85
CA VAL A 30 11.49 0.29 -10.95
C VAL A 30 11.91 -1.19 -10.93
N ASN A 31 10.96 -2.12 -10.93
CA ASN A 31 11.28 -3.56 -10.98
C ASN A 31 11.92 -3.98 -12.30
N HIS A 32 11.47 -3.44 -13.43
CA HIS A 32 12.11 -3.70 -14.73
C HIS A 32 13.57 -3.24 -14.75
N HIS A 33 13.86 -2.07 -14.17
CA HIS A 33 15.23 -1.58 -14.10
C HIS A 33 16.09 -2.36 -13.07
N LEU A 34 15.53 -2.72 -11.92
CA LEU A 34 16.20 -3.62 -10.96
C LEU A 34 16.53 -4.99 -11.56
N HIS A 35 15.61 -5.55 -12.36
CA HIS A 35 15.84 -6.81 -13.05
C HIS A 35 16.98 -6.69 -14.07
N TYR A 36 17.03 -5.58 -14.82
CA TYR A 36 18.13 -5.26 -15.74
C TYR A 36 19.48 -5.21 -15.01
N LEU A 37 19.56 -4.48 -13.90
CA LEU A 37 20.80 -4.34 -13.11
C LEU A 37 21.24 -5.67 -12.47
N TYR A 38 20.29 -6.50 -12.04
CA TYR A 38 20.58 -7.77 -11.37
C TYR A 38 21.03 -8.87 -12.34
N TYR A 39 20.36 -9.02 -13.49
CA TYR A 39 20.62 -10.08 -14.45
C TYR A 39 21.58 -9.68 -15.59
N LYS A 40 22.00 -8.41 -15.66
CA LYS A 40 22.86 -7.85 -16.72
C LYS A 40 22.32 -8.13 -18.14
N THR A 41 21.00 -8.14 -18.29
CA THR A 41 20.33 -8.29 -19.59
C THR A 41 20.51 -7.03 -20.43
N GLU A 42 20.56 -7.12 -21.76
CA GLU A 42 20.98 -5.98 -22.61
C GLU A 42 19.99 -4.79 -22.68
N LEU A 43 18.73 -4.93 -22.27
CA LEU A 43 17.72 -3.86 -22.41
C LEU A 43 16.87 -3.67 -21.16
N SER A 44 16.82 -2.43 -20.66
CA SER A 44 15.85 -2.02 -19.65
C SER A 44 14.57 -1.56 -20.35
N LEU A 45 13.43 -2.22 -20.06
CA LEU A 45 12.11 -1.85 -20.59
C LEU A 45 11.44 -0.71 -19.79
N MET A 46 12.23 0.08 -19.06
CA MET A 46 11.70 1.17 -18.25
C MET A 46 11.24 2.32 -19.16
N SER A 47 10.08 2.92 -18.84
CA SER A 47 9.51 4.01 -19.61
C SER A 47 10.41 5.24 -19.64
N ASP A 48 10.49 5.91 -20.79
CA ASP A 48 11.26 7.15 -20.99
C ASP A 48 10.89 8.28 -20.02
N LYS A 49 9.64 8.27 -19.52
CA LYS A 49 9.15 9.23 -18.51
C LYS A 49 9.92 9.16 -17.20
N LEU A 50 10.57 8.02 -16.92
CA LEU A 50 11.35 7.78 -15.72
C LEU A 50 12.85 7.72 -16.02
N SER A 51 13.29 8.16 -17.21
CA SER A 51 14.70 8.10 -17.66
C SER A 51 15.74 8.59 -16.65
N MET A 52 15.38 9.52 -15.75
CA MET A 52 16.25 9.94 -14.63
C MET A 52 16.69 8.77 -13.74
N LEU A 53 15.80 7.79 -13.51
CA LEU A 53 16.06 6.61 -12.69
C LEU A 53 16.98 5.59 -13.38
N LEU A 54 17.24 5.71 -14.70
CA LEU A 54 18.17 4.82 -15.41
C LEU A 54 19.62 4.98 -14.97
N SER A 55 19.94 6.14 -14.38
CA SER A 55 21.28 6.44 -13.88
C SER A 55 21.51 5.93 -12.44
N TRP A 56 20.47 5.44 -11.79
CA TRP A 56 20.53 5.03 -10.39
C TRP A 56 21.08 3.61 -10.27
N ASN A 57 21.85 3.36 -9.22
CA ASN A 57 22.37 2.02 -8.95
C ASN A 57 21.28 1.12 -8.33
N TYR A 58 21.60 -0.17 -8.15
CA TYR A 58 20.67 -1.16 -7.61
C TYR A 58 20.17 -0.79 -6.21
N ASP A 59 21.06 -0.31 -5.34
CA ASP A 59 20.75 -0.01 -3.95
C ASP A 59 19.85 1.23 -3.83
N ASP A 60 20.11 2.28 -4.63
CA ASP A 60 19.30 3.50 -4.69
C ASP A 60 17.87 3.19 -5.13
N LEU A 61 17.70 2.33 -6.15
CA LEU A 61 16.39 1.88 -6.61
C LEU A 61 15.68 1.01 -5.56
N MET A 62 16.42 0.21 -4.80
CA MET A 62 15.85 -0.54 -3.69
C MET A 62 15.36 0.39 -2.58
N TRP A 63 16.13 1.42 -2.22
CA TRP A 63 15.69 2.44 -1.27
C TRP A 63 14.47 3.21 -1.77
N LEU A 64 14.43 3.58 -3.05
CA LEU A 64 13.25 4.20 -3.67
C LEU A 64 12.02 3.31 -3.50
N LYS A 65 12.15 2.01 -3.76
CA LYS A 65 11.07 1.03 -3.64
C LYS A 65 10.52 0.93 -2.22
N TRP A 66 11.40 0.97 -1.21
CA TRP A 66 10.99 1.04 0.20
C TRP A 66 10.30 2.35 0.53
N GLY A 67 10.85 3.49 0.09
CA GLY A 67 10.25 4.81 0.28
C GLY A 67 8.86 4.91 -0.34
N MET A 68 8.68 4.41 -1.56
CA MET A 68 7.38 4.33 -2.22
C MET A 68 6.39 3.46 -1.46
N THR A 69 6.82 2.31 -0.93
CA THR A 69 5.95 1.43 -0.14
C THR A 69 5.45 2.15 1.12
N ILE A 70 6.34 2.85 1.84
CA ILE A 70 6.00 3.62 3.04
C ILE A 70 5.03 4.76 2.68
N LEU A 71 5.34 5.52 1.62
CA LEU A 71 4.50 6.62 1.15
C LEU A 71 3.11 6.13 0.76
N SER A 72 3.01 5.08 -0.07
CA SER A 72 1.73 4.46 -0.43
C SER A 72 0.95 4.01 0.81
N THR A 73 1.61 3.34 1.76
CA THR A 73 0.96 2.86 3.00
C THR A 73 0.35 4.02 3.79
N ILE A 74 1.09 5.13 3.94
CA ILE A 74 0.61 6.34 4.62
C ILE A 74 -0.58 6.95 3.86
N LEU A 75 -0.49 7.07 2.54
CA LEU A 75 -1.56 7.66 1.72
C LEU A 75 -2.84 6.81 1.77
N TYR A 76 -2.74 5.49 1.66
CA TYR A 76 -3.88 4.59 1.81
C TYR A 76 -4.46 4.61 3.23
N PHE A 77 -3.62 4.68 4.25
CA PHE A 77 -4.06 4.80 5.64
C PHE A 77 -4.86 6.08 5.86
N LEU A 78 -4.35 7.23 5.42
CA LEU A 78 -5.01 8.53 5.54
C LEU A 78 -6.32 8.56 4.75
N ALA A 79 -6.34 8.02 3.53
CA ALA A 79 -7.55 7.90 2.73
C ALA A 79 -8.60 7.02 3.43
N THR A 80 -8.17 5.87 3.97
CA THR A 80 -9.04 4.92 4.67
C THR A 80 -9.67 5.56 5.92
N ILE A 81 -8.87 6.19 6.78
CA ILE A 81 -9.38 6.90 7.96
C ILE A 81 -10.33 8.02 7.58
N SER A 82 -9.98 8.82 6.56
CA SER A 82 -10.81 9.94 6.12
C SER A 82 -12.20 9.47 5.69
N VAL A 83 -12.27 8.39 4.88
CA VAL A 83 -13.54 7.81 4.45
C VAL A 83 -14.33 7.24 5.64
N LEU A 84 -13.68 6.47 6.51
CA LEU A 84 -14.35 5.83 7.65
C LEU A 84 -14.85 6.86 8.68
N HIS A 85 -14.08 7.91 8.95
CA HIS A 85 -14.48 9.01 9.82
C HIS A 85 -15.72 9.73 9.28
N LEU A 86 -15.81 9.94 7.96
CA LEU A 86 -16.96 10.59 7.33
C LEU A 86 -18.23 9.75 7.36
N ILE A 87 -18.11 8.43 7.14
CA ILE A 87 -19.25 7.50 7.13
C ILE A 87 -19.77 7.25 8.55
N PHE A 88 -18.87 6.93 9.49
CA PHE A 88 -19.27 6.41 10.79
C PHE A 88 -19.19 7.41 11.94
N LYS A 89 -18.32 8.43 11.86
CA LYS A 89 -18.11 9.46 12.88
C LYS A 89 -17.91 8.92 14.31
N ARG A 90 -17.18 7.81 14.45
CA ARG A 90 -16.86 7.20 15.75
C ARG A 90 -15.37 6.94 15.87
N GLU A 91 -14.74 7.51 16.90
CA GLU A 91 -13.30 7.36 17.20
C GLU A 91 -12.87 5.89 17.34
N LYS A 92 -13.75 5.04 17.88
CA LYS A 92 -13.50 3.60 18.03
C LYS A 92 -13.15 2.90 16.70
N TYR A 93 -13.75 3.33 15.59
CA TYR A 93 -13.46 2.76 14.27
C TYR A 93 -12.13 3.23 13.69
N ILE A 94 -11.70 4.44 14.05
CA ILE A 94 -10.35 4.93 13.71
C ILE A 94 -9.32 4.09 14.44
N MET A 95 -9.50 3.83 15.74
CA MET A 95 -8.60 2.96 16.51
C MET A 95 -8.49 1.56 15.92
N TYR A 96 -9.60 0.94 15.51
CA TYR A 96 -9.56 -0.37 14.86
C TYR A 96 -8.84 -0.34 13.51
N THR A 97 -8.97 0.74 12.76
CA THR A 97 -8.22 0.94 11.51
C THR A 97 -6.72 1.04 11.79
N ILE A 98 -6.32 1.79 12.82
CA ILE A 98 -4.92 1.89 13.26
C ILE A 98 -4.38 0.50 13.65
N TYR A 99 -5.12 -0.26 14.46
CA TYR A 99 -4.70 -1.60 14.87
C TYR A 99 -4.55 -2.56 13.69
N LEU A 100 -5.41 -2.46 12.68
CA LEU A 100 -5.29 -3.26 11.45
C LEU A 100 -4.01 -2.90 10.68
N PHE A 101 -3.74 -1.61 10.45
CA PHE A 101 -2.55 -1.17 9.71
C PHE A 101 -1.26 -1.52 10.46
N VAL A 102 -1.17 -1.16 11.75
CA VAL A 102 0.00 -1.47 12.57
C VAL A 102 0.19 -2.98 12.70
N GLY A 103 -0.89 -3.74 12.91
CA GLY A 103 -0.84 -5.19 13.01
C GLY A 103 -0.28 -5.84 11.74
N VAL A 104 -0.75 -5.44 10.56
CA VAL A 104 -0.26 -5.98 9.29
C VAL A 104 1.18 -5.55 9.00
N ILE A 105 1.59 -4.33 9.37
CA ILE A 105 3.00 -3.90 9.28
C ILE A 105 3.89 -4.79 10.16
N CYS A 106 3.50 -5.03 11.41
CA CYS A 106 4.23 -5.90 12.32
C CYS A 106 4.33 -7.33 11.77
N ILE A 107 3.22 -7.88 11.25
CA ILE A 107 3.21 -9.20 10.60
C ILE A 107 4.16 -9.22 9.41
N SER A 108 4.11 -8.20 8.55
CA SER A 108 4.99 -8.08 7.37
C SER A 108 6.47 -8.05 7.77
N PHE A 109 6.81 -7.35 8.85
CA PHE A 109 8.16 -7.31 9.38
C PHE A 109 8.60 -8.67 9.94
N ILE A 110 7.74 -9.34 10.71
CA ILE A 110 8.01 -10.69 11.24
C ILE A 110 8.21 -11.70 10.10
N LEU A 111 7.42 -11.63 9.03
CA LEU A 111 7.55 -12.53 7.86
C LEU A 111 8.89 -12.31 7.13
N TYR A 112 9.30 -11.05 6.97
CA TYR A 112 10.58 -10.71 6.34
C TYR A 112 11.78 -11.20 7.16
N MET A 113 11.79 -10.88 8.46
CA MET A 113 12.85 -11.27 9.39
C MET A 113 12.87 -12.79 9.59
N GLY A 114 11.70 -13.39 9.80
CA GLY A 114 11.54 -14.83 10.03
C GLY A 114 11.99 -15.66 8.82
N GLY A 115 11.64 -15.26 7.60
CA GLY A 115 12.13 -15.95 6.41
C GLY A 115 13.66 -15.91 6.30
N SER A 116 14.27 -14.78 6.66
CA SER A 116 15.73 -14.65 6.69
C SER A 116 16.37 -15.54 7.77
N LEU A 117 15.74 -15.68 8.94
CA LEU A 117 16.24 -16.50 10.05
C LEU A 117 16.08 -18.02 9.84
N ILE A 118 15.01 -18.45 9.16
CA ILE A 118 14.67 -19.87 8.97
C ILE A 118 15.34 -20.45 7.70
N GLY A 119 16.01 -19.61 6.90
CA GLY A 119 16.71 -20.03 5.68
C GLY A 119 15.86 -19.95 4.40
N PHE A 120 14.70 -19.26 4.45
CA PHE A 120 13.80 -19.01 3.32
C PHE A 120 13.63 -17.50 3.04
N PRO A 121 14.71 -16.75 2.74
CA PRO A 121 14.66 -15.30 2.62
C PRO A 121 13.80 -14.81 1.45
N LYS A 122 13.72 -15.59 0.35
CA LYS A 122 12.91 -15.24 -0.82
C LYS A 122 11.42 -15.33 -0.52
N GLU A 123 11.01 -16.38 0.18
CA GLU A 123 9.64 -16.64 0.59
C GLU A 123 9.20 -15.63 1.65
N GLY A 124 10.05 -15.35 2.64
CA GLY A 124 9.81 -14.31 3.65
C GLY A 124 9.61 -12.92 3.03
N TYR A 125 10.46 -12.55 2.07
CA TYR A 125 10.29 -11.31 1.31
C TYR A 125 8.99 -11.29 0.51
N ARG A 126 8.65 -12.37 -0.22
CA ARG A 126 7.39 -12.46 -0.99
C ARG A 126 6.16 -12.33 -0.10
N LEU A 127 6.13 -13.02 1.03
CA LEU A 127 5.02 -12.96 1.99
C LEU A 127 4.91 -11.59 2.65
N SER A 128 6.03 -10.99 3.04
CA SER A 128 6.07 -9.62 3.56
C SER A 128 5.54 -8.61 2.53
N ARG A 129 5.97 -8.72 1.26
CA ARG A 129 5.47 -7.89 0.17
C ARG A 129 3.98 -8.07 -0.09
N PHE A 130 3.47 -9.31 0.01
CA PHE A 130 2.04 -9.58 -0.13
C PHE A 130 1.24 -8.90 0.99
N ALA A 131 1.68 -9.01 2.24
CA ALA A 131 1.03 -8.38 3.38
C ALA A 131 1.08 -6.84 3.31
N MET A 132 2.21 -6.26 2.87
CA MET A 132 2.27 -4.81 2.60
C MET A 132 1.37 -4.40 1.44
N GLY A 133 1.28 -5.21 0.38
CA GLY A 133 0.39 -4.98 -0.75
C GLY A 133 -1.09 -4.95 -0.37
N PHE A 134 -1.48 -5.68 0.69
CA PHE A 134 -2.82 -5.56 1.25
C PHE A 134 -3.08 -4.14 1.80
N LEU A 135 -2.11 -3.54 2.50
CA LEU A 135 -2.25 -2.17 3.05
C LEU A 135 -2.16 -1.08 1.98
N THR A 136 -1.42 -1.31 0.90
CA THR A 136 -1.31 -0.38 -0.23
C THR A 136 -2.36 -0.62 -1.32
N SER A 137 -3.56 -1.02 -0.91
CA SER A 137 -4.66 -1.34 -1.83
C SER A 137 -6.00 -0.79 -1.29
N PRO A 138 -7.07 -0.74 -2.11
CA PRO A 138 -8.41 -0.41 -1.62
C PRO A 138 -9.01 -1.48 -0.69
N ILE A 139 -8.38 -2.66 -0.55
CA ILE A 139 -8.93 -3.81 0.17
C ILE A 139 -9.24 -3.51 1.66
N PRO A 140 -8.37 -2.83 2.45
CA PRO A 140 -8.69 -2.52 3.83
C PRO A 140 -9.97 -1.71 3.95
N LEU A 141 -10.17 -0.71 3.09
CA LEU A 141 -11.40 0.07 3.07
C LEU A 141 -12.62 -0.78 2.69
N MET A 142 -12.50 -1.63 1.67
CA MET A 142 -13.56 -2.54 1.24
C MET A 142 -13.95 -3.56 2.32
N ALA A 143 -13.02 -3.99 3.16
CA ALA A 143 -13.27 -4.91 4.26
C ALA A 143 -13.85 -4.19 5.50
N LEU A 144 -13.33 -3.01 5.84
CA LEU A 144 -13.70 -2.27 7.06
C LEU A 144 -15.11 -1.67 6.97
N ILE A 145 -15.54 -1.18 5.80
CA ILE A 145 -16.89 -0.61 5.63
C ILE A 145 -18.01 -1.61 6.02
N PRO A 146 -18.11 -2.81 5.44
CA PRO A 146 -19.13 -3.77 5.81
C PRO A 146 -18.97 -4.26 7.25
N ALA A 147 -17.73 -4.50 7.71
CA ALA A 147 -17.46 -4.91 9.10
C ALA A 147 -18.00 -3.90 10.12
N PHE A 148 -17.75 -2.60 9.90
CA PHE A 148 -18.22 -1.55 10.79
C PHE A 148 -19.72 -1.29 10.65
N LYS A 149 -20.30 -1.47 9.47
CA LYS A 149 -21.75 -1.41 9.27
C LYS A 149 -22.46 -2.51 10.09
N LEU A 150 -21.94 -3.73 10.05
CA LEU A 150 -22.46 -4.86 10.83
C LEU A 150 -22.30 -4.61 12.34
N ALA A 151 -21.11 -4.19 12.77
CA ALA A 151 -20.83 -3.87 14.18
C ALA A 151 -21.70 -2.73 14.71
N LYS A 152 -22.06 -1.74 13.88
CA LYS A 152 -22.99 -0.67 14.26
C LYS A 152 -24.40 -1.21 14.47
N SER A 153 -24.88 -2.08 13.57
CA SER A 153 -26.22 -2.68 13.63
C SER A 153 -26.42 -3.65 14.80
N SER A 154 -25.34 -4.30 15.26
CA SER A 154 -25.41 -5.22 16.41
C SER A 154 -25.39 -4.52 17.77
N ASN A 155 -24.96 -3.25 17.82
CA ASN A 155 -24.85 -2.45 19.06
C ASN A 155 -25.96 -1.39 19.17
N SER A 156 -27.00 -1.47 18.33
CA SER A 156 -28.20 -0.63 18.34
C SER A 156 -29.42 -1.47 18.63
#